data_AF-A0A7S0KA64-F1
#
_entry.id   AF-A0A7S0KA64-F1
#
_cell.length_a   1.000
_cell.length_b   1.000
_cell.length_c   1.000
_cell.angle_alpha   90.00
_cell.angle_beta   90.00
_cell.angle_gamma   90.00
#
_symmetry.space_group_name_H-M   'P 1'
#
loop_
_entity.id
_entity.type
_entity.pdbx_description
1 polymer ?
#
loop_
_entity_poly.entity_id
_entity_poly.type
_entity_poly.pdbx_seq_one_letter_code
_entity_poly.pdbx_strand_id
1 'polypeptide(L)'
;GDVTNAARCAQLLNASNCDGVMIGRGAVQDPLIFRRIKASLSRDANGVVTLNADAFEREFEVELVINFLREFAEEVFKTENKPNGKRGSGVIAQELETFKVGKIKSIVKYIFAANESLEPHMSSIMQIDPTRTSAEDVLASVERLVKREWQTPRDVLVDTFSKRNQYA
;
A
#
# COMPACT_ATOMS: atom_id res chain seq x y z
N GLY A 1 -11.37 8.79 -13.12
CA GLY A 1 -10.19 9.10 -12.29
C GLY A 1 -10.61 9.15 -10.84
N ASP A 2 -9.65 9.20 -9.91
CA ASP A 2 -9.89 9.43 -8.46
C ASP A 2 -10.83 8.43 -7.78
N VAL A 3 -10.72 7.16 -8.16
CA VAL A 3 -11.37 6.04 -7.46
C VAL A 3 -10.53 5.70 -6.23
N THR A 4 -11.03 6.05 -5.05
CA THR A 4 -10.33 5.89 -3.76
C THR A 4 -11.08 5.01 -2.77
N ASN A 5 -12.35 4.66 -3.07
CA ASN A 5 -13.16 3.71 -2.31
C ASN A 5 -14.29 3.13 -3.20
N ALA A 6 -15.05 2.18 -2.65
CA ALA A 6 -16.14 1.50 -3.35
C ALA A 6 -17.28 2.45 -3.77
N ALA A 7 -17.60 3.44 -2.94
CA ALA A 7 -18.65 4.42 -3.25
C ALA A 7 -18.29 5.27 -4.48
N ARG A 8 -17.05 5.75 -4.56
CA ARG A 8 -16.55 6.47 -5.75
C ARG A 8 -16.53 5.60 -7.00
N CYS A 9 -16.17 4.32 -6.85
CA CYS A 9 -16.23 3.36 -7.95
C CYS A 9 -17.66 3.18 -8.48
N ALA A 10 -18.64 2.95 -7.59
CA ALA A 10 -20.05 2.83 -7.96
C ALA A 10 -20.59 4.08 -8.65
N GLN A 11 -20.29 5.26 -8.10
CA GLN A 11 -20.67 6.54 -8.70
C GLN A 11 -20.13 6.68 -10.13
N LEU A 12 -18.85 6.37 -10.33
CA LEU A 12 -18.21 6.50 -11.63
C LEU A 12 -18.79 5.52 -12.65
N LEU A 13 -18.98 4.25 -12.27
CA LEU A 13 -19.55 3.22 -13.16
C LEU A 13 -20.98 3.56 -13.58
N ASN A 14 -21.81 4.04 -12.65
CA ASN A 14 -23.18 4.46 -12.97
C ASN A 14 -23.20 5.72 -13.85
N ALA A 15 -22.31 6.68 -13.61
CA ALA A 15 -22.27 7.93 -14.38
C ALA A 15 -21.71 7.74 -15.80
N SER A 16 -20.74 6.84 -15.97
CA SER A 16 -20.08 6.63 -17.26
C SER A 16 -20.66 5.50 -18.09
N ASN A 17 -21.50 4.65 -17.50
CA ASN A 17 -21.99 3.41 -18.08
C ASN A 17 -20.86 2.50 -18.63
N CYS A 18 -19.68 2.56 -18.00
CA CYS A 18 -18.57 1.68 -18.35
C CYS A 18 -18.69 0.33 -17.65
N ASP A 19 -18.09 -0.70 -18.21
CA ASP A 19 -18.04 -2.05 -17.62
C ASP A 19 -17.02 -2.16 -16.48
N GLY A 20 -16.03 -1.26 -16.44
CA GLY A 20 -14.96 -1.28 -15.48
C GLY A 20 -14.28 0.07 -15.28
N VAL A 21 -13.38 0.11 -14.29
CA VAL A 21 -12.56 1.28 -13.96
C VAL A 21 -11.09 0.89 -13.86
N MET A 22 -10.20 1.81 -14.21
CA MET A 22 -8.78 1.72 -13.90
C MET A 22 -8.50 2.53 -12.63
N ILE A 23 -7.79 1.92 -11.68
CA ILE A 23 -7.42 2.55 -10.42
C ILE A 23 -5.91 2.78 -10.41
N GLY A 24 -5.51 4.05 -10.34
CA GLY A 24 -4.11 4.47 -10.21
C GLY A 24 -3.71 4.62 -8.74
N ARG A 25 -3.53 5.86 -8.30
CA ARG A 25 -3.03 6.22 -6.96
C ARG A 25 -3.75 5.53 -5.80
N GLY A 26 -5.08 5.38 -5.89
CA GLY A 26 -5.88 4.71 -4.86
C GLY A 26 -5.43 3.27 -4.56
N ALA A 27 -4.88 2.57 -5.56
CA ALA A 27 -4.39 1.20 -5.40
C ALA A 27 -3.07 1.10 -4.61
N VAL A 28 -2.29 2.19 -4.56
CA VAL A 28 -1.03 2.22 -3.80
C VAL A 28 -1.28 2.63 -2.34
N GLN A 29 -2.33 3.41 -2.11
CA GLN A 29 -2.67 3.96 -0.80
C GLN A 29 -3.57 3.03 0.03
N ASP A 30 -4.50 2.30 -0.61
CA ASP A 30 -5.25 1.22 0.02
C ASP A 30 -4.90 -0.12 -0.67
N PRO A 31 -4.07 -0.98 -0.04
CA PRO A 31 -3.67 -2.25 -0.61
C PRO A 31 -4.84 -3.23 -0.81
N LEU A 32 -6.00 -2.96 -0.20
CA LEU A 32 -7.19 -3.82 -0.28
C LEU A 32 -8.29 -3.23 -1.16
N ILE A 33 -8.06 -2.10 -1.84
CA ILE A 33 -9.11 -1.37 -2.57
C ILE A 33 -9.87 -2.25 -3.58
N PHE A 34 -9.16 -3.13 -4.29
CA PHE A 34 -9.77 -4.04 -5.25
C PHE A 34 -10.66 -5.08 -4.57
N ARG A 35 -10.23 -5.61 -3.42
CA ARG A 35 -11.03 -6.58 -2.65
C ARG A 35 -12.27 -5.91 -2.08
N ARG A 36 -12.13 -4.69 -1.54
CA ARG A 36 -13.25 -3.89 -1.02
C ARG A 36 -14.27 -3.59 -2.11
N ILE A 37 -13.82 -3.11 -3.27
CA ILE A 37 -14.69 -2.84 -4.42
C ILE A 37 -15.42 -4.11 -4.86
N LYS A 38 -14.69 -5.21 -5.04
CA LYS A 38 -15.28 -6.48 -5.48
C LYS A 38 -16.31 -7.03 -4.50
N ALA A 39 -16.06 -6.90 -3.19
CA ALA A 39 -17.00 -7.33 -2.16
C ALA A 39 -18.23 -6.41 -2.08
N SER A 40 -18.05 -5.10 -2.29
CA SER A 40 -19.08 -4.09 -2.03
C SER A 40 -19.96 -3.79 -3.23
N LEU A 41 -19.54 -4.13 -4.45
CA LEU A 41 -20.28 -3.79 -5.67
C LEU A 41 -20.93 -5.00 -6.31
N SER A 42 -22.18 -4.82 -6.74
CA SER A 42 -22.90 -5.73 -7.62
C SER A 42 -23.52 -4.95 -8.77
N ARG A 43 -23.70 -5.61 -9.92
CA ARG A 43 -24.38 -5.06 -11.08
C ARG A 43 -25.62 -5.89 -11.37
N ASP A 44 -26.77 -5.24 -11.52
CA ASP A 44 -28.02 -5.90 -11.86
C ASP A 44 -28.17 -6.18 -13.36
N ALA A 45 -29.27 -6.82 -13.75
CA ALA A 45 -29.56 -7.15 -15.15
C ALA A 45 -29.75 -5.93 -16.06
N ASN A 46 -30.03 -4.75 -15.49
CA ASN A 46 -30.17 -3.50 -16.22
C ASN A 46 -28.86 -2.71 -16.30
N GLY A 47 -27.77 -3.27 -15.78
CA GLY A 47 -26.46 -2.64 -15.76
C GLY A 47 -26.27 -1.64 -14.61
N VAL A 48 -27.23 -1.52 -13.69
CA VAL A 48 -27.14 -0.59 -12.55
C VAL A 48 -26.21 -1.17 -11.50
N VAL A 49 -25.25 -0.35 -11.05
CA VAL A 49 -24.30 -0.73 -10.00
C VAL A 49 -24.85 -0.33 -8.64
N THR A 50 -24.97 -1.29 -7.74
CA THR A 50 -25.40 -1.11 -6.34
C THR A 50 -24.23 -1.28 -5.39
N LEU A 51 -24.22 -0.48 -4.32
CA LEU A 51 -23.20 -0.51 -3.27
C LEU A 51 -23.76 -1.16 -2.00
N ASN A 52 -23.09 -2.19 -1.51
CA ASN A 52 -23.24 -2.74 -0.16
C ASN A 52 -21.97 -2.43 0.64
N ALA A 53 -21.98 -1.33 1.40
CA ALA A 53 -20.80 -0.80 2.08
C ALA A 53 -20.24 -1.70 3.19
N ASP A 54 -21.04 -2.63 3.71
CA ASP A 54 -20.69 -3.51 4.83
C ASP A 54 -20.34 -4.95 4.40
N ALA A 55 -20.28 -5.21 3.09
CA ALA A 55 -20.02 -6.55 2.55
C ALA A 55 -18.56 -7.03 2.72
N PHE A 56 -17.61 -6.13 2.99
CA PHE A 56 -16.22 -6.51 3.17
C PHE A 56 -15.95 -6.92 4.62
N GLU A 57 -15.62 -8.20 4.82
CA GLU A 57 -15.24 -8.75 6.11
C GLU A 57 -13.97 -8.10 6.64
N ARG A 58 -14.08 -7.43 7.79
CA ARG A 58 -12.97 -6.67 8.40
C ARG A 58 -12.11 -7.51 9.34
N GLU A 59 -12.56 -8.70 9.71
CA GLU A 59 -11.90 -9.59 10.69
C GLU A 59 -10.46 -9.92 10.28
N PHE A 60 -10.22 -10.11 8.98
CA PHE A 60 -8.90 -10.46 8.45
C PHE A 60 -8.14 -9.28 7.83
N GLU A 61 -8.66 -8.07 7.94
CA GLU A 61 -8.15 -6.92 7.18
C GLU A 61 -6.67 -6.65 7.46
N VAL A 62 -6.29 -6.64 8.74
CA VAL A 62 -4.91 -6.43 9.19
C VAL A 62 -3.98 -7.49 8.63
N GLU A 63 -4.39 -8.76 8.66
CA GLU A 63 -3.59 -9.87 8.13
C GLU A 63 -3.40 -9.76 6.63
N LEU A 64 -4.44 -9.34 5.90
CA LEU A 64 -4.35 -9.13 4.46
C LEU A 64 -3.37 -8.00 4.09
N VAL A 65 -3.33 -6.91 4.86
CA VAL A 65 -2.36 -5.83 4.66
C VAL A 65 -0.93 -6.31 4.92
N ILE A 66 -0.74 -7.10 5.99
CA ILE A 66 0.58 -7.66 6.33
C ILE A 66 1.04 -8.63 5.25
N ASN A 67 0.15 -9.49 4.77
CA ASN A 67 0.46 -10.42 3.69
C ASN A 67 0.82 -9.66 2.40
N PHE A 68 0.10 -8.59 2.06
CA PHE A 68 0.47 -7.71 0.96
C PHE A 68 1.89 -7.14 1.12
N LEU A 69 2.23 -6.63 2.31
CA LEU A 69 3.57 -6.07 2.58
C LEU A 69 4.67 -7.14 2.45
N ARG A 70 4.41 -8.35 2.91
CA ARG A 70 5.33 -9.50 2.78
C ARG A 70 5.53 -9.91 1.34
N GLU A 71 4.44 -10.09 0.59
CA GLU A 71 4.49 -10.42 -0.84
C GLU A 71 5.22 -9.33 -1.64
N PHE A 72 4.92 -8.05 -1.35
CA PHE A 72 5.64 -6.93 -1.96
C PHE A 72 7.14 -6.99 -1.68
N ALA A 73 7.54 -7.22 -0.42
CA ALA A 73 8.93 -7.30 -0.04
C ALA A 73 9.62 -8.49 -0.73
N GLU A 74 8.98 -9.66 -0.74
CA GLU A 74 9.50 -10.86 -1.38
C GLU A 74 9.75 -10.63 -2.89
N GLU A 75 8.78 -10.04 -3.59
CA GLU A 75 8.92 -9.71 -5.01
C GLU A 75 10.03 -8.69 -5.26
N VAL A 76 10.09 -7.63 -4.47
CA VAL A 76 11.19 -6.65 -4.57
C VAL A 76 12.55 -7.32 -4.34
N PHE A 77 12.66 -8.21 -3.36
CA PHE A 77 13.92 -8.85 -3.01
C PHE A 77 14.40 -9.82 -4.10
N LYS A 78 13.49 -10.37 -4.90
CA LYS A 78 13.81 -11.20 -6.08
C LYS A 78 14.29 -10.38 -7.29
N THR A 79 13.80 -9.16 -7.45
CA THR A 79 14.03 -8.36 -8.67
C THR A 79 15.45 -7.82 -8.84
N GLU A 80 16.28 -7.79 -7.79
CA GLU A 80 17.66 -7.30 -7.88
C GLU A 80 18.68 -8.46 -7.92
N ASN A 81 19.02 -8.89 -9.13
CA ASN A 81 20.10 -9.84 -9.37
C ASN A 81 21.38 -9.10 -9.79
N LYS A 82 22.26 -8.89 -8.80
CA LYS A 82 23.67 -8.49 -8.89
C LYS A 82 23.98 -7.08 -9.45
N PRO A 83 24.71 -6.23 -8.70
CA PRO A 83 25.32 -5.04 -9.27
C PRO A 83 26.37 -5.42 -10.32
N ASN A 84 26.34 -4.72 -11.46
CA ASN A 84 27.39 -4.81 -12.49
C ASN A 84 28.66 -4.10 -11.96
N GLY A 85 29.70 -4.87 -11.61
CA GLY A 85 31.03 -4.31 -11.34
C GLY A 85 31.91 -5.17 -10.43
N LYS A 86 33.24 -4.96 -10.51
CA LYS A 86 34.24 -5.54 -9.59
C LYS A 86 34.21 -4.80 -8.23
N ARG A 87 33.11 -4.91 -7.49
CA ARG A 87 33.02 -4.40 -6.10
C ARG A 87 33.24 -5.54 -5.11
N GLY A 88 33.71 -5.21 -3.90
CA GLY A 88 33.83 -6.18 -2.82
C GLY A 88 32.47 -6.73 -2.40
N SER A 89 32.38 -8.01 -2.05
CA SER A 89 31.13 -8.69 -1.68
C SER A 89 30.35 -7.99 -0.56
N GLY A 90 31.05 -7.44 0.44
CA GLY A 90 30.43 -6.68 1.52
C GLY A 90 29.78 -5.37 1.07
N VAL A 91 30.38 -4.68 0.09
CA VAL A 91 29.79 -3.45 -0.49
C VAL A 91 28.52 -3.79 -1.26
N ILE A 92 28.55 -4.87 -2.02
CA ILE A 92 27.39 -5.35 -2.79
C ILE A 92 26.22 -5.72 -1.87
N ALA A 93 26.50 -6.43 -0.77
CA ALA A 93 25.47 -6.79 0.21
C ALA A 93 24.86 -5.55 0.87
N GLN A 94 25.69 -4.57 1.23
CA GLN A 94 25.22 -3.34 1.86
C GLN A 94 24.38 -2.45 0.91
N GLU A 95 24.77 -2.37 -0.36
CA GLU A 95 24.01 -1.67 -1.40
C GLU A 95 22.64 -2.32 -1.62
N LEU A 96 22.60 -3.66 -1.70
CA LEU A 96 21.36 -4.42 -1.82
C LEU A 96 20.43 -4.19 -0.63
N GLU A 97 20.94 -4.24 0.61
CA GLU A 97 20.13 -3.96 1.79
C GLU A 97 19.60 -2.52 1.78
N THR A 98 20.43 -1.56 1.38
CA THR A 98 20.01 -0.15 1.26
C THR A 98 18.89 0.02 0.24
N PHE A 99 19.00 -0.65 -0.90
CA PHE A 99 17.96 -0.66 -1.93
C PHE A 99 16.64 -1.23 -1.38
N LYS A 100 16.69 -2.40 -0.75
CA LYS A 100 15.51 -3.07 -0.17
C LYS A 100 14.82 -2.21 0.88
N VAL A 101 15.57 -1.63 1.82
CA VAL A 101 15.03 -0.68 2.81
C VAL A 101 14.38 0.51 2.12
N GLY A 102 15.00 1.06 1.07
CA GLY A 102 14.43 2.15 0.27
C GLY A 102 13.09 1.80 -0.35
N LYS A 103 12.92 0.57 -0.84
CA LYS A 103 11.65 0.09 -1.42
C LYS A 103 10.56 -0.11 -0.38
N ILE A 104 10.90 -0.65 0.81
CA ILE A 104 9.96 -0.74 1.93
C ILE A 104 9.51 0.66 2.34
N LYS A 105 10.44 1.61 2.51
CA LYS A 105 10.08 3.01 2.82
C LYS A 105 9.17 3.61 1.76
N SER A 106 9.42 3.32 0.47
CA SER A 106 8.61 3.80 -0.63
C SER A 106 7.14 3.36 -0.52
N ILE A 107 6.85 2.08 -0.27
CA ILE A 107 5.47 1.62 -0.14
C ILE A 107 4.82 2.13 1.15
N VAL A 108 5.57 2.18 2.25
CA VAL A 108 5.10 2.72 3.54
C VAL A 108 4.67 4.18 3.41
N LYS A 109 5.39 5.00 2.64
CA LYS A 109 5.01 6.41 2.39
C LYS A 109 3.58 6.56 1.90
N TYR A 110 3.08 5.65 1.07
CA TYR A 110 1.72 5.73 0.56
C TYR A 110 0.71 5.21 1.58
N ILE A 111 0.98 4.03 2.14
CA ILE A 111 0.06 3.35 3.05
C ILE A 111 -0.14 4.16 4.33
N PHE A 112 0.95 4.62 4.95
CA PHE A 112 0.87 5.35 6.21
C PHE A 112 0.28 6.75 6.03
N ALA A 113 0.61 7.44 4.93
CA ALA A 113 0.03 8.75 4.70
C ALA A 113 -1.49 8.66 4.48
N ALA A 114 -1.98 7.55 3.94
CA ALA A 114 -3.40 7.30 3.67
C ALA A 114 -4.18 6.72 4.86
N ASN A 115 -3.52 6.53 6.00
CA ASN A 115 -4.09 5.89 7.16
C ASN A 115 -3.81 6.76 8.39
N GLU A 116 -4.84 7.44 8.89
CA GLU A 116 -4.73 8.48 9.94
C GLU A 116 -4.05 7.98 11.22
N SER A 117 -4.22 6.70 11.57
CA SER A 117 -3.57 6.10 12.75
C SER A 117 -2.14 5.66 12.49
N LEU A 118 -1.73 5.43 11.23
CA LEU A 118 -0.35 5.12 10.87
C LEU A 118 0.48 6.35 10.48
N GLU A 119 -0.15 7.42 9.99
CA GLU A 119 0.53 8.67 9.60
C GLU A 119 1.50 9.19 10.68
N PRO A 120 1.15 9.23 11.99
CA PRO A 120 2.05 9.71 13.04
C PRO A 120 3.34 8.89 13.17
N HIS A 121 3.35 7.64 12.71
CA HIS A 121 4.51 6.75 12.78
C HIS A 121 5.43 6.87 11.56
N MET A 122 5.07 7.65 10.53
CA MET A 122 5.83 7.79 9.28
C MET A 122 7.30 8.11 9.52
N SER A 123 7.57 9.16 10.31
CA SER A 123 8.93 9.64 10.59
C SER A 123 9.83 8.57 11.21
N SER A 124 9.26 7.72 12.09
CA SER A 124 10.01 6.64 12.74
C SER A 124 10.55 5.60 11.76
N ILE A 125 9.81 5.34 10.67
CA ILE A 125 10.25 4.42 9.61
C ILE A 125 11.19 5.13 8.64
N MET A 126 10.89 6.37 8.26
CA MET A 126 11.71 7.13 7.30
C MET A 126 13.13 7.41 7.81
N GLN A 127 13.29 7.59 9.12
CA GLN A 127 14.58 7.88 9.75
C GLN A 127 15.46 6.64 9.99
N ILE A 128 14.98 5.42 9.70
CA ILE A 128 15.78 4.21 9.87
C ILE A 128 17.02 4.26 8.99
N ASP A 129 18.19 4.06 9.58
CA ASP A 129 19.46 4.00 8.86
C ASP A 129 19.59 2.64 8.13
N PRO A 130 19.58 2.62 6.79
CA PRO A 130 19.71 1.38 6.00
C PRO A 130 21.08 0.73 6.12
N THR A 131 22.08 1.43 6.68
CA THR A 131 23.41 0.87 6.94
C THR A 131 23.50 0.09 8.24
N ARG A 132 22.47 0.19 9.09
CA ARG A 132 22.45 -0.39 10.44
C ARG A 132 21.31 -1.36 10.68
N THR A 133 20.30 -1.36 9.81
CA THR A 133 19.07 -2.14 9.99
C THR A 133 18.79 -2.91 8.71
N SER A 134 18.56 -4.22 8.83
CA SER A 134 18.22 -5.06 7.69
C SER A 134 16.83 -4.73 7.14
N ALA A 135 16.59 -5.02 5.87
CA ALA A 135 15.26 -4.84 5.28
C ALA A 135 14.18 -5.68 6.00
N GLU A 136 14.54 -6.86 6.51
CA GLU A 136 13.66 -7.74 7.27
C GLU A 136 13.25 -7.11 8.61
N ASP A 137 14.19 -6.50 9.33
CA ASP A 137 13.91 -5.80 10.60
C ASP A 137 13.02 -4.56 10.39
N VAL A 138 13.22 -3.85 9.28
CA VAL A 138 12.34 -2.74 8.88
C VAL A 138 10.94 -3.25 8.59
N LEU A 139 10.80 -4.31 7.79
CA LEU A 139 9.50 -4.92 7.50
C LEU A 139 8.79 -5.38 8.78
N ALA A 140 9.49 -6.08 9.68
CA ALA A 140 8.94 -6.51 10.96
C ALA A 140 8.49 -5.34 11.84
N SER A 141 9.16 -4.19 11.76
CA SER A 141 8.75 -2.97 12.45
C SER A 141 7.48 -2.37 11.85
N VAL A 142 7.36 -2.33 10.53
CA VAL A 142 6.15 -1.90 9.81
C VAL A 142 4.98 -2.83 10.13
N GLU A 143 5.18 -4.16 10.11
CA GLU A 143 4.14 -5.13 10.45
C GLU A 143 3.60 -4.93 11.86
N ARG A 144 4.48 -4.67 12.85
CA ARG A 144 4.05 -4.39 14.22
C ARG A 144 3.19 -3.12 14.32
N LEU A 145 3.52 -2.08 13.56
CA LEU A 145 2.71 -0.86 13.49
C LEU A 145 1.36 -1.13 12.86
N VAL A 146 1.32 -1.83 11.72
CA VAL A 146 0.07 -2.23 11.06
C VAL A 146 -0.80 -3.07 12.00
N LYS A 147 -0.24 -4.07 12.69
CA LYS A 147 -0.99 -4.90 13.65
C LYS A 147 -1.64 -4.10 14.76
N ARG A 148 -0.97 -3.05 15.24
CA ARG A 148 -1.40 -2.30 16.43
C ARG A 148 -2.32 -1.13 16.07
N GLU A 149 -2.03 -0.44 14.97
CA GLU A 149 -2.61 0.86 14.67
C GLU A 149 -3.55 0.83 13.47
N TRP A 150 -3.55 -0.21 12.62
CA TRP A 150 -4.30 -0.17 11.37
C TRP A 150 -5.78 0.14 11.58
N GLN A 151 -6.23 1.22 10.93
CA GLN A 151 -7.64 1.53 10.76
C GLN A 151 -8.03 1.45 9.29
N THR A 152 -9.23 0.93 9.01
CA THR A 152 -9.77 0.89 7.65
C THR A 152 -9.82 2.29 7.04
N PRO A 153 -9.13 2.53 5.90
CA PRO A 153 -9.19 3.83 5.24
C PRO A 153 -10.62 4.16 4.80
N ARG A 154 -11.12 5.35 5.18
CA ARG A 154 -12.48 5.80 4.82
C ARG A 154 -12.47 6.64 3.55
N ASP A 155 -11.60 7.63 3.52
CA ASP A 155 -11.38 8.50 2.38
C ASP A 155 -9.87 8.64 2.17
N VAL A 156 -9.34 7.88 1.23
CA VAL A 156 -7.97 8.11 0.78
C VAL A 156 -7.99 9.41 -0.02
N LEU A 157 -7.62 10.52 0.62
CA LEU A 157 -7.56 11.82 -0.05
C LEU A 157 -6.46 11.81 -1.11
N VAL A 158 -6.77 12.38 -2.28
CA VAL A 158 -5.81 12.55 -3.38
C VAL A 158 -4.59 13.38 -2.94
N ASP A 159 -4.77 14.32 -1.99
CA ASP A 159 -3.71 15.16 -1.42
C ASP A 159 -2.69 14.42 -0.58
N THR A 160 -3.05 13.24 -0.09
CA THR A 160 -2.12 12.37 0.65
C THR A 160 -0.93 11.95 -0.20
N PHE A 161 -1.10 11.86 -1.52
CA PHE A 161 0.00 11.61 -2.44
C PHE A 161 1.04 12.75 -2.40
N SER A 162 0.62 13.99 -2.18
CA SER A 162 1.52 15.14 -2.04
C SER A 162 2.22 15.15 -0.67
N LYS A 163 1.52 14.72 0.39
CA LYS A 163 2.09 14.62 1.75
C LYS A 163 3.33 13.72 1.81
N ARG A 164 3.41 12.68 0.99
CA ARG A 164 4.58 11.77 0.95
C ARG A 164 5.92 12.52 0.75
N ASN A 165 5.90 13.64 0.02
CA ASN A 165 7.08 14.42 -0.31
C ASN A 165 7.59 15.25 0.88
N GLN A 166 6.79 15.36 1.94
CA GLN A 166 7.16 16.05 3.18
C GLN A 166 8.06 15.19 4.07
N TYR A 167 8.13 13.89 3.79
CA TYR A 167 8.95 12.93 4.52
C TYR A 167 10.16 12.58 3.64
N ALA A 168 11.27 13.30 3.85
CA ALA A 168 12.57 13.05 3.22
C ALA A 168 13.34 11.97 3.98
#